data_AF-A0A920TTH5-F1
#
_entry.id   AF-A0A920TTH5-F1
#
_cell.length_a   1.000
_cell.length_b   1.000
_cell.length_c   1.000
_cell.angle_alpha   90.00
_cell.angle_beta   90.00
_cell.angle_gamma   90.00
#
_symmetry.space_group_name_H-M   'P 1'
#
loop_
_entity.id
_entity.type
_entity.pdbx_description
1 polymer ?
#
loop_
_entity_poly.entity_id
_entity_poly.type
_entity_poly.pdbx_seq_one_letter_code
_entity_poly.pdbx_strand_id
1 'polypeptide(L)'
;MLFASDSIGADRPHLYPGERTVFQTSGGAGGSSVLLLDRQTGGLKTIAPAGNQPRYVETGHIVFGHGDQALMAIPFDLESLEVTGNQSTVLPMMTVFSGGASQYGFSETGTLIYAAAGQLGGGMGRQLAMVDLAGNETPLPLPARPT
;
A
#
# COMPACT_ATOMS: atom_id res chain seq x y z
N MET A 1 9.36 0.99 -33.83
CA MET A 1 9.68 0.37 -32.52
C MET A 1 8.67 0.94 -31.53
N LEU A 2 7.61 0.18 -31.23
CA LEU A 2 6.53 0.61 -30.33
C LEU A 2 6.84 0.09 -28.93
N PHE A 3 6.99 0.99 -27.95
CA PHE A 3 6.91 0.60 -26.54
C PHE A 3 5.42 0.57 -26.18
N ALA A 4 4.91 -0.60 -25.79
CA ALA A 4 3.59 -0.66 -25.16
C ALA A 4 3.69 0.03 -23.79
N SER A 5 2.98 1.14 -23.63
CA SER A 5 2.82 1.87 -22.36
C SER A 5 1.80 1.23 -21.42
N ASP A 6 1.37 0.00 -21.69
CA ASP A 6 0.17 -0.58 -21.06
C ASP A 6 0.51 -1.51 -19.88
N SER A 7 1.68 -1.34 -19.26
CA SER A 7 2.01 -2.08 -18.03
C SER A 7 1.51 -1.32 -16.81
N ILE A 8 0.50 -1.85 -16.12
CA ILE A 8 0.14 -1.40 -14.77
C ILE A 8 1.27 -1.78 -13.82
N GLY A 9 1.89 -0.79 -13.19
CA GLY A 9 2.84 -1.02 -12.10
C GLY A 9 2.12 -1.67 -10.93
N ALA A 10 2.51 -2.89 -10.58
CA ALA A 10 1.91 -3.66 -9.48
C ALA A 10 2.87 -3.72 -8.29
N ASP A 11 2.52 -3.01 -7.23
CA ASP A 11 3.30 -2.97 -5.99
C ASP A 11 2.57 -3.73 -4.87
N ARG A 12 3.35 -4.22 -3.91
CA ARG A 12 2.87 -4.87 -2.67
C ARG A 12 1.77 -5.92 -2.91
N PRO A 13 2.01 -6.93 -3.79
CA PRO A 13 1.02 -7.95 -4.05
C PRO A 13 0.76 -8.79 -2.79
N HIS A 14 -0.51 -9.13 -2.56
CA HIS A 14 -0.91 -10.12 -1.59
C HIS A 14 -1.71 -11.22 -2.29
N LEU A 15 -1.17 -12.43 -2.25
CA LEU A 15 -1.72 -13.63 -2.89
C LEU A 15 -2.72 -14.30 -1.95
N TYR A 16 -3.81 -14.82 -2.52
CA TYR A 16 -4.75 -15.69 -1.83
C TYR A 16 -4.75 -17.10 -2.43
N PRO A 17 -5.26 -18.09 -1.67
CA PRO A 17 -5.68 -19.36 -2.25
C PRO A 17 -6.60 -19.14 -3.46
N GLY A 18 -6.43 -19.96 -4.51
CA GLY A 18 -7.24 -19.84 -5.74
C GLY A 18 -6.71 -18.86 -6.80
N GLU A 19 -5.40 -18.60 -6.81
CA GLU A 19 -4.69 -17.83 -7.86
C GLU A 19 -5.12 -16.35 -7.99
N ARG A 20 -5.62 -15.73 -6.92
CA ARG A 20 -6.04 -14.32 -6.93
C ARG A 20 -5.02 -13.45 -6.22
N THR A 21 -4.82 -12.24 -6.72
CA THR A 21 -3.87 -11.28 -6.15
C THR A 21 -4.53 -9.93 -6.01
N VAL A 22 -4.51 -9.36 -4.81
CA VAL A 22 -4.77 -7.91 -4.63
C VAL A 22 -3.43 -7.18 -4.57
N PHE A 23 -3.37 -6.00 -5.17
CA PHE A 23 -2.15 -5.21 -5.25
C PHE A 23 -2.50 -3.73 -5.33
N GLN A 24 -1.51 -2.88 -5.10
CA GLN A 24 -1.67 -1.44 -5.31
C GLN A 24 -1.01 -1.02 -6.64
N THR A 25 -1.53 0.03 -7.27
CA THR A 25 -0.80 0.69 -8.36
C THR A 25 0.36 1.53 -7.84
N SER A 26 1.30 1.89 -8.73
CA SER A 26 2.29 2.91 -8.45
C SER A 26 1.64 4.27 -8.20
N GLY A 27 2.06 5.00 -7.16
CA GLY A 27 1.52 6.35 -6.87
C GLY A 27 1.74 6.84 -5.44
N GLY A 28 2.16 5.94 -4.53
CA GLY A 28 2.43 6.30 -3.14
C GLY A 28 1.15 6.60 -2.35
N ALA A 29 1.30 7.15 -1.14
CA ALA A 29 0.23 7.23 -0.15
C ALA A 29 -1.07 7.87 -0.66
N GLY A 30 -0.98 8.89 -1.52
CA GLY A 30 -2.12 9.62 -2.07
C GLY A 30 -2.43 9.34 -3.55
N GLY A 31 -1.64 8.49 -4.22
CA GLY A 31 -1.77 8.27 -5.68
C GLY A 31 -1.96 6.81 -6.10
N SER A 32 -1.88 5.87 -5.16
CA SER A 32 -2.08 4.44 -5.42
C SER A 32 -3.56 4.05 -5.35
N SER A 33 -4.01 3.16 -6.24
CA SER A 33 -5.32 2.50 -6.21
C SER A 33 -5.17 1.02 -5.83
N VAL A 34 -6.23 0.40 -5.30
CA VAL A 34 -6.26 -1.03 -5.00
C VAL A 34 -6.95 -1.78 -6.12
N LEU A 35 -6.26 -2.75 -6.70
CA LEU A 35 -6.77 -3.61 -7.77
C LEU A 35 -6.73 -5.08 -7.35
N LEU A 36 -7.63 -5.84 -7.95
CA LEU A 36 -7.65 -7.29 -7.95
C LEU A 36 -7.27 -7.79 -9.34
N LEU A 37 -6.36 -8.75 -9.39
CA LEU A 37 -6.07 -9.58 -10.56
C LEU A 37 -6.62 -10.98 -10.30
N ASP A 38 -7.55 -11.40 -11.15
CA ASP A 38 -7.87 -12.80 -11.34
C ASP A 38 -6.86 -13.40 -12.32
N ARG A 39 -5.95 -14.25 -11.83
CA ARG A 39 -4.91 -14.83 -12.69
C ARG A 39 -5.42 -15.96 -13.57
N GLN A 40 -6.59 -16.53 -13.29
CA GLN A 40 -7.19 -17.57 -14.13
C GLN A 40 -7.70 -16.95 -15.43
N THR A 41 -8.38 -15.81 -15.34
CA THR A 41 -8.97 -15.11 -16.49
C THR A 41 -8.08 -13.99 -17.05
N GLY A 42 -7.12 -13.51 -16.25
CA GLY A 42 -6.36 -12.28 -16.52
C GLY A 42 -7.16 -11.01 -16.27
N GLY A 43 -8.36 -11.11 -15.67
CA GLY A 43 -9.24 -9.98 -15.41
C GLY A 43 -8.70 -9.05 -14.32
N LEU A 44 -8.78 -7.74 -14.57
CA LEU A 44 -8.46 -6.71 -13.60
C LEU A 44 -9.71 -5.99 -13.12
N LYS A 45 -9.78 -5.75 -11.82
CA LYS A 45 -10.88 -5.04 -11.18
C LYS A 45 -10.36 -4.01 -10.20
N THR A 46 -10.82 -2.77 -10.31
CA THR A 46 -10.57 -1.74 -9.30
C THR A 46 -11.45 -2.00 -8.09
N ILE A 47 -10.83 -2.14 -6.93
CA ILE A 47 -11.51 -2.36 -5.64
C ILE A 47 -11.68 -1.02 -4.91
N ALA A 48 -10.63 -0.21 -4.87
CA ALA A 48 -10.67 1.12 -4.28
C ALA A 48 -9.85 2.09 -5.14
N PRO A 49 -10.36 3.30 -5.41
CA PRO A 49 -9.63 4.29 -6.22
C PRO A 49 -8.40 4.85 -5.50
N ALA A 50 -8.38 4.78 -4.17
CA ALA A 50 -7.27 5.20 -3.32
C ALA A 50 -6.99 4.13 -2.26
N GLY A 51 -5.74 3.68 -2.15
CA GLY A 51 -5.35 2.74 -1.11
C GLY A 51 -3.95 2.15 -1.31
N ASN A 52 -3.39 1.68 -0.19
CA ASN A 52 -2.01 1.24 -0.08
C ASN A 52 -1.91 -0.10 0.66
N GLN A 53 -0.95 -0.92 0.25
CA GLN A 53 -0.61 -2.21 0.84
C GLN A 53 -1.86 -3.06 1.13
N PRO A 54 -2.66 -3.41 0.11
CA PRO A 54 -3.92 -4.11 0.32
C PRO A 54 -3.70 -5.55 0.77
N ARG A 55 -4.63 -6.04 1.59
CA ARG A 55 -4.74 -7.44 2.03
C ARG A 55 -6.22 -7.79 2.14
N TYR A 56 -6.61 -9.01 1.81
CA TYR A 56 -7.90 -9.61 2.11
C TYR A 56 -7.71 -10.39 3.40
N VAL A 57 -8.71 -10.29 4.25
CA VAL A 57 -8.79 -10.96 5.54
C VAL A 57 -10.02 -11.84 5.56
N GLU A 58 -9.94 -12.98 6.27
CA GLU A 58 -10.97 -14.03 6.26
C GLU A 58 -12.35 -13.58 6.74
N THR A 59 -12.45 -12.40 7.35
CA THR A 59 -13.73 -11.76 7.65
C THR A 59 -14.49 -11.27 6.41
N GLY A 60 -13.99 -11.51 5.19
CA GLY A 60 -14.64 -11.10 3.94
C GLY A 60 -14.38 -9.64 3.59
N HIS A 61 -13.19 -9.13 3.87
CA HIS A 61 -12.85 -7.72 3.64
C HIS A 61 -11.50 -7.59 2.96
N ILE A 62 -11.37 -6.60 2.07
CA ILE A 62 -10.07 -6.08 1.66
C ILE A 62 -9.73 -4.88 2.56
N VAL A 63 -8.68 -5.01 3.34
CA VAL A 63 -8.08 -3.98 4.19
C VAL A 63 -6.91 -3.31 3.49
N PHE A 64 -6.74 -2.01 3.68
CA PHE A 64 -5.66 -1.23 3.05
C PHE A 64 -5.45 0.08 3.81
N GLY A 65 -4.24 0.64 3.73
CA GLY A 65 -3.96 1.96 4.26
C GLY A 65 -4.37 3.09 3.33
N HIS A 66 -4.91 4.16 3.90
CA HIS A 66 -5.27 5.39 3.19
C HIS A 66 -4.22 6.48 3.42
N GLY A 67 -4.04 7.37 2.43
CA GLY A 67 -3.08 8.48 2.52
C GLY A 67 -3.31 9.40 3.72
N ASP A 68 -4.55 9.48 4.20
CA ASP A 68 -4.98 10.23 5.38
C ASP A 68 -4.60 9.56 6.72
N GLN A 69 -3.58 8.69 6.73
CA GLN A 69 -3.10 7.99 7.93
C GLN A 69 -4.17 7.10 8.57
N ALA A 70 -5.02 6.44 7.78
CA ALA A 70 -6.09 5.57 8.27
C ALA A 70 -6.00 4.15 7.71
N LEU A 71 -6.47 3.15 8.47
CA LEU A 71 -6.73 1.81 7.96
C LEU A 71 -8.19 1.72 7.54
N MET A 72 -8.41 1.33 6.29
CA MET A 72 -9.75 1.16 5.71
C MET A 72 -10.03 -0.31 5.44
N ALA A 73 -11.31 -0.66 5.39
CA ALA A 73 -11.79 -1.96 4.95
C ALA A 73 -12.95 -1.79 3.97
N ILE A 74 -13.00 -2.63 2.95
CA ILE A 74 -14.14 -2.73 2.03
C ILE A 74 -14.65 -4.18 2.03
N PRO A 75 -15.95 -4.42 2.26
CA PRO A 75 -16.52 -5.76 2.16
C PRO A 75 -16.31 -6.33 0.76
N PHE A 76 -15.81 -7.57 0.69
CA PHE A 76 -15.44 -8.22 -0.56
C PHE A 76 -15.76 -9.71 -0.49
N ASP A 77 -16.50 -10.19 -1.47
CA ASP A 77 -16.83 -11.60 -1.63
C ASP A 77 -15.82 -12.27 -2.59
N LEU A 78 -15.09 -13.26 -2.09
CA LEU A 78 -14.11 -14.01 -2.87
C LEU A 78 -14.74 -14.95 -3.90
N GLU A 79 -15.99 -15.37 -3.75
CA GLU A 79 -16.64 -16.28 -4.70
C GLU A 79 -17.09 -15.52 -5.94
N SER A 80 -17.82 -14.42 -5.73
CA SER A 80 -18.30 -13.56 -6.82
C SER A 80 -17.26 -12.57 -7.33
N LEU A 81 -16.15 -12.38 -6.59
CA LEU A 81 -15.14 -11.34 -6.84
C LEU A 81 -15.73 -9.92 -6.82
N GLU A 82 -16.76 -9.69 -6.00
CA GLU A 82 -17.51 -8.44 -5.92
C GLU A 82 -17.27 -7.67 -4.63
N VAL A 83 -17.27 -6.34 -4.75
CA VAL A 83 -17.40 -5.44 -3.60
C VAL A 83 -18.87 -5.48 -3.18
N THR A 84 -19.11 -5.89 -1.94
CA THR A 84 -20.47 -6.15 -1.44
C THR A 84 -21.04 -5.03 -0.57
N GLY A 85 -20.27 -3.98 -0.34
CA GLY A 85 -20.70 -2.86 0.49
C GLY A 85 -19.75 -1.66 0.43
N ASN A 86 -20.09 -0.65 1.22
CA ASN A 86 -19.30 0.57 1.30
C ASN A 86 -18.00 0.35 2.08
N GLN A 87 -16.97 1.09 1.68
CA GLN A 87 -15.74 1.22 2.46
C GLN A 87 -16.03 1.83 3.84
N SER A 88 -15.29 1.37 4.86
CA SER A 88 -15.37 1.85 6.24
C SER A 88 -13.98 2.03 6.86
N THR A 89 -13.88 2.91 7.86
CA THR A 89 -12.65 3.11 8.63
C THR A 89 -12.54 2.04 9.72
N VAL A 90 -11.43 1.31 9.74
CA VAL A 90 -11.07 0.36 10.81
C VAL A 90 -10.26 1.05 11.90
N LEU A 91 -9.24 1.81 11.49
CA LEU A 91 -8.45 2.65 12.39
C LEU A 91 -8.38 4.07 11.83
N PRO A 92 -8.76 5.09 12.62
CA PRO A 92 -8.72 6.48 12.15
C PRO A 92 -7.29 7.05 12.12
N MET A 93 -6.33 6.41 12.81
CA MET A 93 -4.94 6.86 12.89
C MET A 93 -3.96 5.69 12.91
N MET A 94 -3.08 5.63 11.92
CA MET A 94 -1.92 4.74 11.83
C MET A 94 -0.84 5.35 10.92
N THR A 95 0.38 4.83 10.97
CA THR A 95 1.44 5.32 10.08
C THR A 95 1.29 4.77 8.66
N VAL A 96 1.20 5.67 7.68
CA VAL A 96 1.38 5.38 6.25
C VAL A 96 2.51 6.27 5.73
N PHE A 97 3.64 5.68 5.34
CA PHE A 97 4.74 6.47 4.75
C PHE A 97 4.34 7.00 3.37
N SER A 98 4.94 8.12 2.96
CA SER A 98 4.69 8.79 1.67
C SER A 98 4.78 7.85 0.46
N GLY A 99 5.66 6.85 0.51
CA GLY A 99 5.77 5.79 -0.50
C GLY A 99 4.67 4.72 -0.47
N GLY A 100 3.58 4.91 0.29
CA GLY A 100 2.48 3.95 0.42
C GLY A 100 2.78 2.74 1.30
N ALA A 101 3.81 2.80 2.14
CA ALA A 101 4.10 1.73 3.10
C ALA A 101 3.20 1.87 4.33
N SER A 102 2.14 1.07 4.40
CA SER A 102 1.21 1.07 5.53
C SER A 102 1.69 0.17 6.66
N GLN A 103 1.83 0.73 7.86
CA GLN A 103 2.49 0.07 8.99
C GLN A 103 1.48 -0.71 9.85
N TYR A 104 1.00 -1.82 9.30
CA TYR A 104 0.08 -2.73 9.97
C TYR A 104 0.37 -4.20 9.60
N GLY A 105 -0.13 -5.13 10.41
CA GLY A 105 -0.07 -6.56 10.15
C GLY A 105 -1.26 -7.29 10.79
N PHE A 106 -1.73 -8.33 10.13
CA PHE A 106 -2.78 -9.23 10.64
C PHE A 106 -2.19 -10.63 10.88
N SER A 107 -2.56 -11.26 12.00
CA SER A 107 -2.41 -12.70 12.16
C SER A 107 -3.51 -13.45 11.38
N GLU A 108 -3.28 -14.73 11.11
CA GLU A 108 -4.31 -15.63 10.55
C GLU A 108 -5.54 -15.70 11.47
N THR A 109 -5.32 -15.60 12.78
CA THR A 109 -6.39 -15.58 13.80
C THR A 109 -7.11 -14.24 13.95
N GLY A 110 -6.81 -13.25 13.09
CA GLY A 110 -7.51 -11.95 13.06
C GLY A 110 -6.99 -10.89 14.03
N THR A 111 -5.83 -11.09 14.68
CA THR A 111 -5.20 -10.06 15.52
C THR A 111 -4.53 -9.00 14.65
N LEU A 112 -4.84 -7.72 14.89
CA LEU A 112 -4.23 -6.58 14.23
C LEU A 112 -3.13 -5.95 15.10
N ILE A 113 -1.93 -5.82 14.54
CA ILE A 113 -0.86 -4.97 15.06
C ILE A 113 -0.63 -3.79 14.12
N TYR A 114 -0.35 -2.61 14.67
CA TYR A 114 -0.11 -1.41 13.86
C TYR A 114 0.81 -0.43 14.58
N ALA A 115 1.45 0.45 13.81
CA ALA A 115 2.15 1.60 14.35
C ALA A 115 1.21 2.80 14.38
N ALA A 116 1.01 3.40 15.55
CA ALA A 116 0.22 4.62 15.68
C ALA A 116 0.87 5.77 14.87
N ALA A 117 0.08 6.73 14.43
CA ALA A 117 0.59 7.89 13.70
C ALA A 117 1.64 8.63 14.55
N GLY A 118 2.78 8.98 13.92
CA GLY A 118 3.89 9.66 14.60
C GLY A 118 4.81 8.77 15.44
N GLN A 119 4.48 7.48 15.61
CA GLN A 119 5.32 6.55 16.38
C GLN A 119 6.58 6.12 15.61
N LEU A 120 6.48 6.04 14.30
CA LEU A 120 7.60 5.78 13.40
C LEU A 120 7.88 7.10 12.70
N GLY A 121 8.98 7.76 13.07
CA GLY A 121 9.36 9.06 12.50
C GLY A 121 9.21 9.03 10.99
N GLY A 122 8.28 9.82 10.45
CA GLY A 122 8.02 9.85 9.02
C GLY A 122 9.29 10.32 8.34
N GLY A 123 9.89 9.47 7.49
CA GLY A 123 11.23 9.65 6.91
C GLY A 123 11.53 11.11 6.59
N MET A 124 12.20 11.78 7.55
CA MET A 124 12.35 13.22 7.53
C MET A 124 13.45 13.56 6.54
N GLY A 125 13.04 13.97 5.33
CA GLY A 125 13.92 14.54 4.31
C GLY A 125 14.96 13.56 3.74
N ARG A 126 15.08 13.49 2.42
CA ARG A 126 16.31 12.95 1.82
C ARG A 126 17.31 14.09 1.72
N GLN A 127 18.39 14.01 2.50
CA GLN A 127 19.55 14.88 2.35
C GLN A 127 20.65 14.11 1.62
N LEU A 128 21.22 14.72 0.59
CA LEU A 128 22.40 14.15 -0.05
C LEU A 128 23.61 14.39 0.84
N ALA A 129 24.46 13.38 0.98
CA ALA A 129 25.74 13.48 1.67
C ALA A 129 26.84 12.87 0.80
N MET A 130 28.04 13.45 0.89
CA MET A 130 29.26 12.83 0.42
C MET A 130 29.79 11.90 1.50
N VAL A 131 30.24 10.70 1.12
CA VAL A 131 30.86 9.75 2.05
C VAL A 131 32.28 9.50 1.58
N ASP A 132 33.27 9.66 2.45
CA ASP A 132 34.67 9.34 2.12
C ASP A 132 34.97 7.84 2.31
N LEU A 133 36.16 7.39 1.87
CA LEU A 133 36.58 5.99 1.99
C LEU A 133 36.78 5.52 3.44
N ALA A 134 36.85 6.43 4.41
CA ALA A 134 36.89 6.12 5.82
C ALA A 134 35.48 6.05 6.45
N GLY A 135 34.43 6.34 5.68
CA GLY A 135 33.04 6.32 6.10
C GLY A 135 32.54 7.64 6.72
N ASN A 136 33.30 8.74 6.61
CA ASN A 136 32.84 10.03 7.11
C ASN A 136 31.81 10.64 6.16
N GLU A 137 30.64 10.99 6.70
CA GLU A 137 29.56 11.62 5.94
C GLU A 137 29.61 13.15 6.07
N THR A 138 29.57 13.86 4.94
CA THR A 138 29.45 15.32 4.87
C THR A 138 28.17 15.68 4.11
N PRO A 139 27.16 16.27 4.79
CA PRO A 139 25.93 16.69 4.12
C PRO A 139 26.23 17.73 3.04
N LEU A 140 25.62 17.57 1.87
CA LEU A 140 25.70 18.58 0.81
C LEU A 140 24.77 19.76 1.12
N PRO A 141 25.17 21.00 0.80
CA PRO A 141 24.38 22.21 1.05
C PRO A 141 23.29 22.38 -0.02
N LEU A 142 22.50 21.33 -0.24
CA LEU A 142 21.37 21.31 -1.14
C LEU A 142 20.09 21.24 -0.30
N PRO A 143 19.03 21.97 -0.66
CA PRO A 143 17.76 21.87 0.04
C PRO A 143 17.28 20.42 0.01
N ALA A 144 16.82 19.94 1.17
CA ALA A 144 16.25 18.60 1.28
C ALA A 144 15.09 18.50 0.27
N ARG A 145 15.08 17.44 -0.52
CA ARG A 145 13.99 17.25 -1.48
C ARG A 145 12.73 16.89 -0.67
N PRO A 146 11.60 17.60 -0.86
CA PRO A 146 10.33 17.16 -0.30
C PRO A 146 10.02 15.75 -0.78
N THR A 147 9.49 14.91 0.11
CA THR A 147 8.98 13.58 -0.22
C THR A 147 7.58 13.65 -0.79
#